data_AF-A0A0L6WLI5-F1
#
_entry.id   AF-A0A0L6WLI5-F1
#
_cell.length_a   1.000
_cell.length_b   1.000
_cell.length_c   1.000
_cell.angle_alpha   90.00
_cell.angle_beta   90.00
_cell.angle_gamma   90.00
#
_symmetry.space_group_name_H-M   'P 1'
#
loop_
_entity.id
_entity.type
_entity.pdbx_description
1 polymer ?
#
loop_
_entity_poly.entity_id
_entity_poly.type
_entity_poly.pdbx_seq_one_letter_code
_entity_poly.pdbx_strand_id
1 'polypeptide(L)'
;QSSELRYTANTQLEHLHARYTGTGQWLNFFQSDWITHQHRDTLASIVSHPTLTSYLAIADGEAIGRVKFEMTERMLQPCGPPPRKDDD
;
A
#
# COMPACT_ATOMS: atom_id res chain seq x y z
N GLN A 1 -26.02 18.73 19.54
CA GLN A 1 -24.84 18.29 20.31
C GLN A 1 -24.30 16.91 19.92
N SER A 2 -24.97 15.77 20.17
CA SER A 2 -24.39 14.45 19.80
C SER A 2 -24.20 14.23 18.28
N SER A 3 -25.07 14.79 17.44
CA SER A 3 -24.95 14.74 15.97
C SER A 3 -23.80 15.59 15.44
N GLU A 4 -23.58 16.79 16.00
CA GLU A 4 -22.48 17.68 15.61
C GLU A 4 -21.12 17.10 15.98
N LEU A 5 -21.01 16.45 17.14
CA LEU A 5 -19.80 15.73 17.56
C LEU A 5 -19.47 14.55 16.62
N ARG A 6 -20.48 13.87 16.08
CA ARG A 6 -20.28 12.80 15.08
C ARG A 6 -19.84 13.36 13.73
N TYR A 7 -20.38 14.51 13.34
CA TYR A 7 -20.00 15.17 12.09
C TYR A 7 -18.56 15.68 12.12
N THR A 8 -18.14 16.32 13.22
CA THR A 8 -16.74 16.77 13.37
C THR A 8 -15.75 15.64 13.56
N ALA A 9 -16.15 14.53 14.17
CA ALA A 9 -15.32 13.33 14.28
C ALA A 9 -15.11 12.66 12.91
N ASN A 10 -16.14 12.57 12.07
CA ASN A 10 -16.04 11.97 10.75
C ASN A 10 -15.13 12.78 9.82
N THR A 11 -15.22 14.12 9.84
CA THR A 11 -14.33 14.97 9.01
C THR A 11 -12.88 14.84 9.45
N GLN A 12 -12.60 14.77 10.76
CA GLN A 12 -11.24 14.53 11.28
C GLN A 12 -10.68 13.16 10.83
N LEU A 13 -11.51 12.12 10.78
CA LEU A 13 -11.13 10.80 10.29
C LEU A 13 -10.85 10.82 8.78
N GLU A 14 -11.69 11.47 7.97
CA GLU A 14 -11.46 11.63 6.54
C GLU A 14 -10.16 12.39 6.24
N HIS A 15 -9.87 13.44 7.00
CA HIS A 15 -8.60 14.15 6.92
C HIS A 15 -7.40 13.24 7.23
N LEU A 16 -7.54 12.31 8.18
CA LEU A 16 -6.49 11.37 8.55
C LEU A 16 -6.29 10.31 7.46
N HIS A 17 -7.38 9.76 6.91
CA HIS A 17 -7.36 8.81 5.81
C HIS A 17 -6.75 9.41 4.53
N ALA A 18 -6.93 10.71 4.30
CA ALA A 18 -6.29 11.42 3.19
C ALA A 18 -4.78 11.60 3.37
N ARG A 19 -4.29 11.67 4.62
CA ARG A 19 -2.85 11.83 4.92
C ARG A 19 -2.11 10.49 4.90
N TYR A 20 -2.71 9.45 5.46
CA TYR A 20 -2.09 8.15 5.61
C TYR A 20 -2.74 7.17 4.64
N THR A 21 -2.05 6.93 3.53
CA THR A 21 -2.48 5.91 2.56
C THR A 21 -2.47 4.54 3.22
N GLY A 22 -3.48 3.71 2.94
CA GLY A 22 -3.65 2.39 3.56
C GLY A 22 -4.56 2.36 4.80
N THR A 23 -4.89 3.50 5.43
CA THR A 23 -5.98 3.56 6.41
C THR A 23 -7.31 3.72 5.69
N GLY A 24 -7.91 2.60 5.29
CA GLY A 24 -9.21 2.60 4.62
C GLY A 24 -10.36 3.01 5.56
N GLN A 25 -11.42 3.58 5.00
CA GLN A 25 -12.73 3.59 5.65
C GLN A 25 -13.14 2.12 5.82
N TRP A 26 -13.04 1.59 7.04
CA TRP A 26 -13.12 0.14 7.33
C TRP A 26 -14.36 -0.55 6.73
N LEU A 27 -15.43 0.20 6.44
CA LEU A 27 -16.68 -0.28 5.85
C LEU A 27 -16.65 -0.50 4.33
N ASN A 28 -15.70 0.11 3.60
CA ASN A 28 -15.66 0.09 2.12
C ASN A 28 -14.38 -0.52 1.55
N PHE A 29 -13.57 -1.17 2.38
CA PHE A 29 -12.27 -1.65 1.98
C PHE A 29 -12.40 -3.01 1.27
N PHE A 30 -12.21 -3.02 -0.05
CA PHE A 30 -12.27 -4.24 -0.84
C PHE A 30 -10.98 -5.06 -0.64
N GLN A 31 -11.08 -6.39 -0.66
CA GLN A 31 -9.96 -7.30 -0.37
C GLN A 31 -8.73 -7.05 -1.28
N SER A 32 -8.93 -6.66 -2.54
CA SER A 32 -7.82 -6.32 -3.46
C SER A 32 -7.04 -5.08 -3.03
N ASP A 33 -7.72 -4.08 -2.45
CA ASP A 33 -7.07 -2.84 -2.04
C ASP A 33 -6.17 -3.09 -0.84
N TRP A 34 -6.57 -3.98 0.07
CA TRP A 34 -5.72 -4.42 1.19
C TRP A 34 -4.44 -5.06 0.72
N ILE A 35 -4.57 -6.07 -0.15
CA ILE A 35 -3.44 -6.87 -0.62
C ILE A 35 -2.48 -5.98 -1.42
N THR A 36 -3.01 -5.03 -2.18
CA THR A 36 -2.21 -4.06 -2.94
C THR A 36 -1.41 -3.14 -2.01
N HIS A 37 -2.02 -2.61 -0.95
CA HIS A 37 -1.31 -1.80 0.05
C HIS A 37 -0.23 -2.63 0.76
N GLN A 38 -0.56 -3.85 1.19
CA GLN A 38 0.40 -4.74 1.84
C GLN A 38 1.64 -4.99 0.96
N HIS A 39 1.43 -5.29 -0.33
CA HIS A 39 2.54 -5.52 -1.25
C HIS A 39 3.39 -4.28 -1.45
N ARG A 40 2.77 -3.09 -1.56
CA ARG A 40 3.50 -1.83 -1.67
C ARG A 40 4.34 -1.53 -0.43
N ASP A 41 3.81 -1.78 0.76
CA ASP A 41 4.54 -1.58 2.02
C ASP A 41 5.74 -2.54 2.13
N THR A 42 5.56 -3.78 1.66
CA THR A 42 6.63 -4.79 1.61
C THR A 42 7.73 -4.38 0.63
N LEU A 43 7.37 -3.98 -0.59
CA LEU A 43 8.31 -3.51 -1.61
C LEU A 43 9.07 -2.25 -1.15
N ALA A 44 8.38 -1.30 -0.53
CA ALA A 44 8.99 -0.10 0.05
C ALA A 44 10.01 -0.47 1.14
N SER A 45 9.67 -1.44 2.00
CA SER A 45 10.58 -1.95 3.04
C SER A 45 11.82 -2.59 2.44
N ILE A 46 11.69 -3.37 1.37
CA ILE A 46 12.81 -4.01 0.65
C ILE A 46 13.76 -2.97 0.04
N VAL A 47 13.24 -1.88 -0.54
CA VAL A 47 14.06 -0.82 -1.15
C VAL A 47 14.73 0.07 -0.10
N SER A 48 14.04 0.34 1.01
CA SER A 48 14.52 1.23 2.08
C SER A 48 15.60 0.59 2.96
N HIS A 49 15.51 -0.72 3.24
CA HIS A 49 16.42 -1.42 4.14
C HIS A 49 17.59 -2.05 3.38
N PRO A 50 18.85 -1.57 3.56
CA PRO A 50 20.00 -2.07 2.80
C PRO A 50 20.29 -3.55 3.04
N THR A 51 19.99 -4.06 4.24
CA THR A 51 20.16 -5.48 4.59
C THR A 51 19.23 -6.37 3.77
N LEU A 52 17.97 -5.96 3.64
CA LEU A 52 16.96 -6.69 2.89
C LEU A 52 17.19 -6.60 1.38
N THR A 53 17.58 -5.42 0.87
CA THR A 53 17.97 -5.28 -0.54
C THR A 53 19.19 -6.16 -0.87
N SER A 54 20.20 -6.18 0.01
CA SER A 54 21.42 -6.97 -0.21
C SER A 54 21.13 -8.46 -0.17
N TYR A 55 20.25 -8.91 0.73
CA TYR A 55 19.81 -10.30 0.79
C TYR A 55 19.15 -10.72 -0.53
N LEU A 56 18.23 -9.91 -1.07
CA LEU A 56 17.59 -10.20 -2.35
C LEU A 56 18.59 -10.16 -3.53
N ALA A 57 19.50 -9.18 -3.55
CA ALA A 57 20.52 -9.06 -4.58
C ALA A 57 21.47 -10.26 -4.63
N ILE A 58 21.82 -10.83 -3.48
CA ILE A 58 22.62 -12.05 -3.41
C ILE A 58 21.81 -13.26 -3.88
N ALA A 59 20.53 -13.35 -3.53
CA ALA A 59 19.67 -14.46 -3.94
C ALA A 59 19.43 -14.49 -5.45
N ASP A 60 19.19 -13.32 -6.08
CA ASP A 60 18.94 -13.21 -7.53
C ASP A 60 20.25 -13.11 -8.35
N GLY A 61 21.39 -12.85 -7.70
CA GLY A 61 22.68 -12.68 -8.37
C GLY A 61 22.79 -11.39 -9.19
N GLU A 62 21.96 -10.40 -8.89
CA GLU A 62 21.85 -9.15 -9.64
C GLU A 62 22.49 -7.97 -8.90
N ALA A 63 22.80 -6.90 -9.64
CA ALA A 63 23.30 -5.67 -9.02
C ALA A 63 22.24 -5.07 -8.09
N ILE A 64 22.65 -4.56 -6.92
CA ILE A 64 21.76 -3.91 -5.93
C ILE A 64 20.90 -2.81 -6.59
N GLY A 65 21.49 -2.04 -7.51
CA GLY A 65 20.76 -1.00 -8.26
C GLY A 65 19.64 -1.56 -9.13
N ARG A 66 19.85 -2.73 -9.74
CA ARG A 66 18.83 -3.40 -10.57
C ARG A 66 17.68 -3.92 -9.73
N VAL A 67 17.98 -4.56 -8.60
CA VAL A 67 16.96 -5.03 -7.65
C VAL A 67 16.13 -3.85 -7.15
N LYS A 68 16.75 -2.72 -6.79
CA LYS A 68 15.99 -1.52 -6.38
C LYS A 68 15.09 -0.98 -7.48
N PHE A 69 15.58 -0.95 -8.72
CA PHE A 69 14.79 -0.52 -9.87
C PHE A 69 13.58 -1.43 -10.08
N GLU A 70 13.80 -2.74 -10.11
CA GLU A 70 12.74 -3.73 -10.30
C GLU A 70 11.70 -3.71 -9.18
N MET A 71 12.13 -3.62 -7.92
CA MET A 71 11.20 -3.53 -6.80
C MET A 71 10.35 -2.26 -6.87
N THR A 72 10.92 -1.14 -7.35
CA THR A 72 10.20 0.13 -7.54
C THR A 72 9.20 0.03 -8.70
N GLU A 73 9.57 -0.61 -9.81
CA GLU A 73 8.67 -0.84 -10.95
C GLU A 73 7.47 -1.70 -10.56
N ARG A 74 7.70 -2.76 -9.77
CA ARG A 74 6.64 -3.63 -9.24
C ARG A 74 5.66 -2.94 -8.29
N MET A 75 5.99 -1.76 -7.75
CA MET A 75 5.07 -1.00 -6.88
C MET A 75 3.87 -0.41 -7.63
N LEU A 76 3.98 -0.19 -8.95
CA LEU A 76 2.90 0.41 -9.74
C LEU A 76 1.63 -0.46 -9.68
N GLN A 77 1.78 -1.77 -9.88
CA GLN A 77 0.65 -2.71 -9.90
C GLN A 77 1.08 -4.10 -9.41
N PRO A 78 1.26 -4.28 -8.09
CA PRO A 78 1.78 -5.54 -7.55
C PRO A 78 0.79 -6.71 -7.65
N CYS A 79 -0.52 -6.43 -7.73
CA CYS A 79 -1.58 -7.45 -7.68
C CYS A 79 -2.39 -7.56 -8.98
N GLY A 80 -1.88 -7.01 -10.09
CA GLY A 80 -2.57 -7.01 -11.38
C GLY A 80 -3.76 -6.05 -11.44
N PRO A 81 -4.56 -6.08 -12.54
CA PRO A 81 -5.76 -5.27 -12.69
C PRO A 81 -6.73 -5.54 -11.55
N PRO A 82 -7.30 -4.49 -10.91
CA PRO A 82 -8.30 -4.71 -9.88
C PRO A 82 -9.45 -5.54 -10.48
N PRO A 83 -9.98 -6.53 -9.72
CA PRO A 83 -11.10 -7.33 -10.18
C PRO A 83 -12.27 -6.40 -10.52
N ARG A 84 -12.99 -6.73 -11.60
CA ARG A 84 -14.17 -5.97 -12.03
C ARG A 84 -15.14 -5.98 -10.85
N LYS A 85 -15.55 -4.81 -10.36
CA LYS A 85 -16.62 -4.73 -9.37
C LYS A 85 -17.85 -5.33 -10.04
N ASP A 86 -18.42 -6.37 -9.44
CA ASP A 86 -19.75 -6.83 -9.82
C ASP A 86 -20.71 -5.71 -9.40
N ASP A 87 -21.22 -4.97 -10.39
CA ASP A 87 -22.31 -4.02 -10.20
C ASP A 87 -23.61 -4.82 -10.05
N ASP A 88 -23.96 -5.23 -8.83
CA ASP A 88 -25.30 -5.67 -8.41
C ASP A 88 -25.68 -5.05 -7.05
#